data_AF-A0A2G6MVC5-F1
#
_entry.id   AF-A0A2G6MVC5-F1
#
_cell.length_a   1.000
_cell.length_b   1.000
_cell.length_c   1.000
_cell.angle_alpha   90.00
_cell.angle_beta   90.00
_cell.angle_gamma   90.00
#
_symmetry.space_group_name_H-M   'P 1'
#
loop_
_entity.id
_entity.type
_entity.pdbx_description
1 polymer ?
#
loop_
_entity_poly.entity_id
_entity_poly.type
_entity_poly.pdbx_seq_one_letter_code
_entity_poly.pdbx_strand_id
1 'polypeptide(L)'
;GDDDKALVTKRLKGLERTYRIAPDGARLETMQVLMADGVDSAQKIRVLGKAAMERRYGKRFGKERIETIWAKANNASALAAVLLARHHTTFDRLPVPVLPKHVDHLKRFPDYESLFGSLDFCACEHCQSVYMPAAYLVDALHWLHNRPSKKAGKTTLDVLFDDRRADIGAIELSCKNTNTPLPYIDLVNEILELLVAPPAGAWPAYQTTGAPPDLLAHPEHLHEAAYDVLAGAKAGADTDAVFPFGLPYNLWLDETRTYLGQLGVIRFALMDALHDGGGTSLRESR
;
A
#
# COMPACT_ATOMS: atom_id res chain seq x y z
N GLY A 1 -20.50 -27.59 23.64
CA GLY A 1 -19.38 -28.29 22.95
C GLY A 1 -18.06 -27.61 23.27
N ASP A 2 -16.94 -28.16 22.81
CA ASP A 2 -15.60 -27.58 23.07
C ASP A 2 -15.47 -26.15 22.49
N ASP A 3 -16.22 -25.84 21.43
CA ASP A 3 -16.35 -24.49 20.85
C ASP A 3 -16.97 -23.47 21.81
N ASP A 4 -17.98 -23.87 22.59
CA ASP A 4 -18.61 -22.99 23.60
C ASP A 4 -17.61 -22.65 24.70
N LYS A 5 -16.79 -23.62 25.10
CA LYS A 5 -15.75 -23.44 26.12
C LYS A 5 -14.66 -22.49 25.63
N ALA A 6 -14.24 -22.61 24.37
CA ALA A 6 -13.28 -21.70 23.76
C ALA A 6 -13.83 -20.26 23.68
N LEU A 7 -15.10 -20.11 23.26
CA LEU A 7 -15.77 -18.81 23.16
C LEU A 7 -15.89 -18.13 24.54
N VAL A 8 -16.32 -18.87 25.56
CA VAL A 8 -16.44 -18.37 26.94
C VAL A 8 -15.06 -17.95 27.48
N THR A 9 -14.04 -18.78 27.26
CA THR A 9 -12.66 -18.47 27.68
C THR A 9 -12.15 -17.19 27.03
N LYS A 10 -12.38 -17.00 25.73
CA LYS A 10 -12.00 -15.78 25.00
C LYS A 10 -12.71 -14.55 25.58
N ARG A 11 -14.02 -14.66 25.87
CA ARG A 11 -14.81 -13.56 26.44
C ARG A 11 -14.35 -13.20 27.85
N LEU A 12 -14.05 -14.19 28.70
CA LEU A 12 -13.50 -13.97 30.04
C LEU A 12 -12.13 -13.28 30.01
N LYS A 13 -11.24 -13.70 29.11
CA LYS A 13 -9.95 -13.01 28.89
C LYS A 13 -10.14 -11.57 28.42
N GLY A 14 -11.14 -11.29 27.58
CA GLY A 14 -11.52 -9.91 27.21
C GLY A 14 -11.98 -9.08 28.40
N LEU A 15 -12.83 -9.65 29.26
CA LEU A 15 -13.31 -9.00 30.48
C LEU A 15 -12.15 -8.68 31.44
N GLU A 16 -11.26 -9.64 31.69
CA GLU A 16 -10.10 -9.42 32.56
C GLU A 16 -9.20 -8.29 32.03
N ARG A 17 -8.90 -8.30 30.72
CA ARG A 17 -8.04 -7.28 30.09
C ARG A 17 -8.67 -5.88 30.17
N THR A 18 -9.96 -5.77 29.87
CA THR A 18 -10.68 -4.48 29.92
C THR A 18 -10.85 -3.98 31.36
N TYR A 19 -11.02 -4.88 32.33
CA TYR A 19 -11.08 -4.55 33.75
C TYR A 19 -9.80 -3.89 34.25
N ARG A 20 -8.63 -4.40 33.85
CA ARG A 20 -7.32 -3.84 34.24
C ARG A 20 -7.08 -2.44 33.68
N ILE A 21 -7.70 -2.11 32.55
CA ILE A 21 -7.53 -0.82 31.87
C ILE A 21 -8.54 0.21 32.39
N ALA A 22 -9.74 -0.23 32.78
CA ALA A 22 -10.78 0.68 33.21
C ALA A 22 -10.40 1.43 34.53
N PRO A 23 -10.74 2.72 34.64
CA PRO A 23 -10.48 3.50 35.84
C PRO A 23 -11.37 3.09 37.02
N ASP A 24 -10.88 3.38 38.22
CA ASP A 24 -11.59 3.06 39.46
C ASP A 24 -12.88 3.88 39.55
N GLY A 25 -13.96 3.26 40.03
CA GLY A 25 -15.29 3.88 40.07
C GLY A 25 -16.11 3.81 38.76
N ALA A 26 -15.50 3.47 37.62
CA ALA A 26 -16.18 3.37 36.33
C ALA A 26 -15.91 2.06 35.57
N ARG A 27 -15.47 1.01 36.27
CA ARG A 27 -15.02 -0.26 35.65
C ARG A 27 -16.11 -0.94 34.83
N LEU A 28 -17.29 -1.16 35.42
CA LEU A 28 -18.39 -1.86 34.77
C LEU A 28 -18.86 -1.17 33.48
N GLU A 29 -19.13 0.13 33.55
CA GLU A 29 -19.58 0.91 32.38
C GLU A 29 -18.53 0.89 31.27
N THR A 30 -17.26 1.13 31.62
CA THR A 30 -16.15 1.17 30.66
C THR A 30 -15.98 -0.18 29.97
N MET A 31 -15.99 -1.28 30.74
CA MET A 31 -15.87 -2.63 30.20
C MET A 31 -17.04 -2.98 29.27
N GLN A 32 -18.27 -2.71 29.68
CA GLN A 32 -19.45 -3.04 28.89
C GLN A 32 -19.43 -2.36 27.52
N VAL A 33 -19.14 -1.05 27.49
CA VAL A 33 -19.09 -0.26 26.25
C VAL A 33 -17.96 -0.72 25.34
N LEU A 34 -16.75 -0.89 25.88
CA LEU A 34 -15.60 -1.32 25.07
C LEU A 34 -15.78 -2.76 24.54
N MET A 35 -16.31 -3.67 25.35
CA MET A 35 -16.57 -5.06 24.96
C MET A 35 -17.68 -5.17 23.92
N ALA A 36 -18.74 -4.36 24.02
CA ALA A 36 -19.82 -4.32 23.02
C ALA A 36 -19.28 -3.93 21.63
N ASP A 37 -18.31 -3.03 21.61
CA ASP A 37 -17.65 -2.55 20.40
C ASP A 37 -16.46 -3.43 19.96
N GLY A 38 -16.23 -4.57 20.63
CA GLY A 38 -15.14 -5.51 20.32
C GLY A 38 -13.73 -5.01 20.68
N VAL A 39 -13.63 -3.91 21.43
CA VAL A 39 -12.38 -3.30 21.91
C VAL A 39 -12.00 -3.95 23.26
N ASP A 40 -11.51 -5.18 23.19
CA ASP A 40 -11.33 -6.06 24.35
C ASP A 40 -9.87 -6.18 24.85
N SER A 41 -8.97 -5.31 24.40
CA SER A 41 -7.54 -5.35 24.77
C SER A 41 -6.85 -3.99 24.72
N ALA A 42 -5.77 -3.85 25.50
CA ALA A 42 -4.89 -2.68 25.48
C ALA A 42 -4.36 -2.39 24.06
N GLN A 43 -4.02 -3.44 23.32
CA GLN A 43 -3.50 -3.31 21.96
C GLN A 43 -4.53 -2.76 20.99
N LYS A 44 -5.79 -3.20 21.06
CA LYS A 44 -6.86 -2.65 20.23
C LYS A 44 -7.12 -1.17 20.53
N ILE A 45 -7.08 -0.77 21.81
CA ILE A 45 -7.20 0.65 22.20
C ILE A 45 -6.02 1.46 21.66
N ARG A 46 -4.79 0.93 21.75
CA ARG A 46 -3.58 1.58 21.22
C ARG A 46 -3.67 1.77 19.70
N VAL A 47 -4.05 0.73 18.95
CA VAL A 47 -4.21 0.78 17.48
C VAL A 47 -5.28 1.80 17.08
N LEU A 48 -6.43 1.80 17.78
CA LEU A 48 -7.49 2.78 17.54
C LEU A 48 -6.99 4.23 17.73
N GLY A 49 -6.16 4.49 18.74
CA GLY A 49 -5.54 5.79 18.99
C GLY A 49 -6.43 6.80 19.73
N LYS A 50 -5.80 7.81 20.36
CA LYS A 50 -6.46 8.74 21.29
C LYS A 50 -7.58 9.56 20.64
N ALA A 51 -7.31 10.19 19.49
CA ALA A 51 -8.32 11.03 18.82
C ALA A 51 -9.54 10.24 18.32
N ALA A 52 -9.36 8.97 17.92
CA ALA A 52 -10.49 8.12 17.54
C ALA A 52 -11.29 7.67 18.77
N MET A 53 -10.62 7.36 19.88
CA MET A 53 -11.27 7.09 21.17
C MET A 53 -12.12 8.29 21.62
N GLU A 54 -11.58 9.51 21.55
CA GLU A 54 -12.29 10.74 21.89
C GLU A 54 -13.52 10.96 21.01
N ARG A 55 -13.41 10.77 19.68
CA ARG A 55 -14.54 10.90 18.78
C ARG A 55 -15.63 9.85 19.03
N ARG A 56 -15.25 8.60 19.28
CA ARG A 56 -16.20 7.48 19.43
C ARG A 56 -16.86 7.44 20.82
N TYR A 57 -16.08 7.67 21.87
CA TYR A 57 -16.53 7.47 23.25
C TYR A 57 -16.58 8.77 24.07
N GLY A 58 -16.13 9.90 23.54
CA GLY A 58 -16.02 11.17 24.27
C GLY A 58 -17.31 11.63 24.91
N LYS A 59 -18.44 11.46 24.23
CA LYS A 59 -19.78 11.79 24.77
C LYS A 59 -20.18 10.92 25.96
N ARG A 60 -19.69 9.68 26.03
CA ARG A 60 -20.11 8.69 27.04
C ARG A 60 -19.16 8.66 28.24
N PHE A 61 -17.87 8.76 27.99
CA PHE A 61 -16.85 8.66 29.03
C PHE A 61 -16.34 10.01 29.53
N GLY A 62 -16.46 11.08 28.73
CA GLY A 62 -15.78 12.34 28.97
C GLY A 62 -14.28 12.27 28.64
N LYS A 63 -13.66 13.45 28.51
CA LYS A 63 -12.27 13.58 28.05
C LYS A 63 -11.27 12.94 29.02
N GLU A 64 -11.35 13.29 30.31
CA GLU A 64 -10.43 12.83 31.36
C GLU A 64 -10.41 11.30 31.51
N ARG A 65 -11.58 10.66 31.42
CA ARG A 65 -11.69 9.20 31.49
C ARG A 65 -11.02 8.54 30.28
N ILE A 66 -11.19 9.10 29.08
CA ILE A 66 -10.54 8.61 27.87
C ILE A 66 -9.03 8.75 27.95
N GLU A 67 -8.53 9.87 28.47
CA GLU A 67 -7.10 10.07 28.68
C GLU A 67 -6.52 9.00 29.60
N THR A 68 -7.21 8.71 30.70
CA THR A 68 -6.81 7.67 31.66
C THR A 68 -6.82 6.27 31.02
N ILE A 69 -7.90 5.91 30.31
CA ILE A 69 -8.03 4.63 29.62
C ILE A 69 -6.92 4.47 28.57
N TRP A 70 -6.70 5.50 27.75
CA TRP A 70 -5.70 5.47 26.69
C TRP A 70 -4.28 5.37 27.26
N ALA A 71 -3.94 6.14 28.30
CA ALA A 71 -2.65 6.08 28.96
C ALA A 71 -2.36 4.69 29.57
N LYS A 72 -3.35 4.11 30.28
CA LYS A 72 -3.23 2.75 30.84
C LYS A 72 -3.05 1.71 29.73
N ALA A 73 -3.83 1.78 28.66
CA ALA A 73 -3.72 0.87 27.52
C ALA A 73 -2.36 1.01 26.81
N ASN A 74 -1.91 2.24 26.58
CA ASN A 74 -0.63 2.50 25.93
C ASN A 74 0.54 1.95 26.75
N ASN A 75 0.55 2.20 28.07
CA ASN A 75 1.56 1.69 28.98
C ASN A 75 1.55 0.15 29.04
N ALA A 76 0.38 -0.47 29.14
CA ALA A 76 0.26 -1.92 29.17
C ALA A 76 0.78 -2.58 27.87
N SER A 77 0.42 -2.03 26.71
CA SER A 77 0.91 -2.51 25.41
C SER A 77 2.41 -2.29 25.23
N ALA A 78 2.94 -1.14 25.65
CA ALA A 78 4.37 -0.84 25.58
C ALA A 78 5.18 -1.76 26.51
N LEU A 79 4.72 -1.97 27.75
CA LEU A 79 5.35 -2.88 28.70
C LEU A 79 5.37 -4.31 28.17
N ALA A 80 4.26 -4.79 27.60
CA ALA A 80 4.21 -6.12 26.99
C ALA A 80 5.24 -6.29 25.86
N ALA A 81 5.37 -5.28 24.99
CA ALA A 81 6.36 -5.28 23.92
C ALA A 81 7.80 -5.29 24.45
N VAL A 82 8.10 -4.51 25.50
CA VAL A 82 9.42 -4.48 26.14
C VAL A 82 9.75 -5.81 26.82
N LEU A 83 8.80 -6.41 27.55
CA LEU A 83 9.00 -7.71 28.18
C LEU A 83 9.24 -8.81 27.15
N LEU A 84 8.49 -8.79 26.04
CA LEU A 84 8.71 -9.70 24.92
C LEU A 84 10.11 -9.50 24.32
N ALA A 85 10.49 -8.25 24.04
CA ALA A 85 11.82 -7.95 23.48
C ALA A 85 12.96 -8.36 24.42
N ARG A 86 12.79 -8.21 25.74
CA ARG A 86 13.84 -8.46 26.75
C ARG A 86 14.01 -9.92 27.13
N HIS A 87 12.94 -10.70 27.18
CA HIS A 87 12.96 -12.05 27.75
C HIS A 87 12.78 -13.15 26.72
N HIS A 88 12.61 -12.80 25.44
CA HIS A 88 12.40 -13.80 24.41
C HIS A 88 13.72 -14.21 23.76
N THR A 89 13.90 -15.53 23.66
CA THR A 89 15.16 -16.18 23.27
C THR A 89 15.62 -15.85 21.85
N THR A 90 14.74 -15.37 20.97
CA THR A 90 15.09 -14.88 19.62
C THR A 90 15.80 -13.51 19.63
N PHE A 91 15.59 -12.69 20.66
CA PHE A 91 16.29 -11.40 20.81
C PHE A 91 17.51 -11.49 21.73
N ASP A 92 17.58 -12.51 22.59
CA ASP A 92 18.77 -12.88 23.35
C ASP A 92 19.80 -13.58 22.45
N ARG A 93 20.61 -12.78 21.74
CA ARG A 93 21.68 -13.29 20.85
C ARG A 93 22.91 -13.86 21.58
N LEU A 94 22.91 -13.94 22.91
CA LEU A 94 24.02 -14.45 23.69
C LEU A 94 23.52 -15.51 24.70
N PRO A 95 23.63 -16.81 24.39
CA PRO A 95 23.35 -17.84 25.37
C PRO A 95 24.41 -17.76 26.49
N VAL A 96 24.03 -17.21 27.64
CA VAL A 96 24.91 -17.17 28.82
C VAL A 96 24.90 -18.56 29.49
N PRO A 97 26.01 -19.32 29.50
CA PRO A 97 26.02 -20.72 29.95
C PRO A 97 25.72 -20.91 31.45
N VAL A 98 25.76 -19.83 32.23
CA VAL A 98 25.73 -19.84 33.70
C VAL A 98 24.33 -19.57 34.26
N LEU A 99 23.35 -19.22 33.41
CA LEU A 99 21.97 -19.04 33.87
C LEU A 99 21.23 -20.39 33.85
N PRO A 100 20.61 -20.81 34.98
CA PRO A 100 19.86 -22.05 35.01
C PRO A 100 18.62 -21.94 34.12
N LYS A 101 18.47 -22.85 33.15
CA LYS A 101 17.36 -22.92 32.19
C LYS A 101 16.04 -23.30 32.88
N HIS A 102 15.44 -22.39 33.65
CA HIS A 102 14.11 -22.60 34.24
C HIS A 102 13.02 -22.26 33.22
N VAL A 103 12.79 -23.15 32.26
CA VAL A 103 11.79 -22.94 31.18
C VAL A 103 10.93 -24.19 30.89
N ASP A 104 10.71 -25.06 31.87
CA ASP A 104 9.82 -26.22 31.69
C ASP A 104 8.36 -25.84 31.37
N HIS A 105 7.93 -24.64 31.76
CA HIS A 105 6.60 -24.11 31.41
C HIS A 105 6.49 -23.61 29.96
N LEU A 106 7.62 -23.33 29.28
CA LEU A 106 7.63 -22.86 27.90
C LEU A 106 7.44 -24.00 26.88
N LYS A 107 7.71 -25.26 27.27
CA LYS A 107 7.47 -26.46 26.43
C LYS A 107 6.01 -26.65 26.00
N ARG A 108 5.06 -25.97 26.67
CA ARG A 108 3.62 -26.02 26.30
C ARG A 108 3.26 -25.04 25.19
N PHE A 109 4.15 -24.11 24.84
CA PHE A 109 3.94 -23.17 23.76
C PHE A 109 4.77 -23.60 22.56
N PRO A 110 4.20 -23.58 21.34
CA PRO A 110 4.98 -23.83 20.13
C PRO A 110 6.10 -22.79 20.05
N ASP A 111 7.30 -23.25 19.71
CA ASP A 111 8.42 -22.34 19.46
C ASP A 111 8.19 -21.53 18.18
N TYR A 112 9.00 -20.49 17.99
CA TYR A 112 8.86 -19.61 16.82
C TYR A 112 9.11 -20.34 15.52
N GLU A 113 9.95 -21.37 15.50
CA GLU A 113 10.20 -22.16 14.30
C GLU A 113 8.96 -22.96 13.89
N SER A 114 8.24 -23.49 14.87
CA SER A 114 6.94 -24.13 14.66
C SER A 114 5.84 -23.14 14.24
N LEU A 115 5.88 -21.90 14.73
CA LEU A 115 4.85 -20.89 14.46
C LEU A 115 5.06 -20.14 13.14
N PHE A 116 6.31 -19.85 12.79
CA PHE A 116 6.68 -18.93 11.73
C PHE A 116 7.62 -19.56 10.69
N GLY A 117 7.98 -20.84 10.85
CA GLY A 117 8.93 -21.54 9.99
C GLY A 117 10.38 -21.26 10.36
N SER A 118 11.31 -21.66 9.48
CA SER A 118 12.75 -21.50 9.73
C SER A 118 13.10 -20.08 10.17
N LEU A 119 13.81 -19.99 11.29
CA LEU A 119 14.34 -18.74 11.84
C LEU A 119 15.78 -18.50 11.40
N ASP A 120 16.29 -19.31 10.46
CA ASP A 120 17.58 -19.08 9.83
C ASP A 120 17.45 -17.90 8.87
N PHE A 121 17.41 -16.70 9.44
CA PHE A 121 17.51 -15.42 8.74
C PHE A 121 18.94 -15.22 8.23
N CYS A 122 19.40 -16.08 7.32
CA CYS A 122 20.72 -15.97 6.72
C CYS A 122 20.62 -15.46 5.28
N ALA A 123 21.10 -14.23 5.07
CA ALA A 123 21.29 -13.52 3.81
C ALA A 123 20.03 -13.09 3.04
N CYS A 124 18.97 -12.66 3.73
CA CYS A 124 17.94 -11.83 3.09
C CYS A 124 18.61 -10.58 2.49
N GLU A 125 18.37 -10.32 1.20
CA GLU A 125 18.76 -9.06 0.58
C GLU A 125 18.14 -7.89 1.35
N HIS A 126 18.74 -6.70 1.30
CA HIS A 126 18.25 -5.55 2.09
C HIS A 126 16.77 -5.24 1.83
N CYS A 127 16.26 -5.49 0.62
CA CYS A 127 14.84 -5.38 0.24
C CYS A 127 13.88 -6.32 1.00
N GLN A 128 14.37 -7.32 1.72
CA GLN A 128 13.57 -8.24 2.54
C GLN A 128 13.70 -7.95 4.04
N SER A 129 14.40 -6.87 4.40
CA SER A 129 14.57 -6.43 5.79
C SER A 129 13.27 -5.82 6.35
N VAL A 130 13.09 -5.87 7.67
CA VAL A 130 12.01 -5.10 8.34
C VAL A 130 12.23 -3.59 8.30
N TYR A 131 13.42 -3.13 7.90
CA TYR A 131 13.79 -1.72 7.83
C TYR A 131 13.74 -1.12 6.41
N MET A 132 13.30 -1.91 5.42
CA MET A 132 13.31 -1.50 4.01
C MET A 132 12.05 -0.70 3.60
N PRO A 133 12.08 0.00 2.45
CA PRO A 133 10.97 0.88 2.04
C PRO A 133 9.61 0.19 1.87
N ALA A 134 9.54 -1.03 1.35
CA ALA A 134 8.29 -1.78 1.28
C ALA A 134 7.76 -2.22 2.66
N ALA A 135 8.60 -2.40 3.70
CA ALA A 135 8.13 -2.63 5.07
C ALA A 135 7.46 -1.37 5.62
N TYR A 136 8.03 -0.20 5.32
CA TYR A 136 7.42 1.08 5.62
C TYR A 136 6.09 1.29 4.87
N LEU A 137 6.01 0.91 3.60
CA LEU A 137 4.75 0.95 2.83
C LEU A 137 3.68 0.09 3.49
N VAL A 138 4.00 -1.15 3.88
CA VAL A 138 3.05 -2.05 4.56
C VAL A 138 2.58 -1.46 5.90
N ASP A 139 3.48 -0.87 6.70
CA ASP A 139 3.10 -0.22 7.95
C ASP A 139 2.17 0.98 7.71
N ALA A 140 2.45 1.78 6.68
CA ALA A 140 1.59 2.90 6.29
C ALA A 140 0.20 2.42 5.83
N LEU A 141 0.12 1.38 5.00
CA LEU A 141 -1.15 0.81 4.55
C LEU A 141 -1.93 0.18 5.71
N HIS A 142 -1.25 -0.53 6.62
CA HIS A 142 -1.86 -1.05 7.84
C HIS A 142 -2.35 0.06 8.77
N TRP A 143 -1.61 1.17 8.86
CA TRP A 143 -2.09 2.35 9.58
C TRP A 143 -3.37 2.92 8.95
N LEU A 144 -3.44 3.03 7.62
CA LEU A 144 -4.64 3.48 6.91
C LEU A 144 -5.84 2.54 7.07
N HIS A 145 -5.60 1.22 7.09
CA HIS A 145 -6.64 0.21 7.33
C HIS A 145 -7.31 0.41 8.70
N ASN A 146 -6.53 0.78 9.71
CA ASN A 146 -7.03 1.01 11.06
C ASN A 146 -7.69 2.39 11.26
N ARG A 147 -7.88 3.17 10.19
CA ARG A 147 -8.52 4.49 10.24
C ARG A 147 -9.89 4.47 9.57
N PRO A 148 -10.94 4.99 10.24
CA PRO A 148 -12.22 5.16 9.60
C PRO A 148 -12.14 6.27 8.55
N SER A 149 -12.75 6.05 7.40
CA SER A 149 -12.92 7.10 6.38
C SER A 149 -14.20 7.92 6.63
N LYS A 150 -14.42 8.94 5.80
CA LYS A 150 -15.72 9.66 5.77
C LYS A 150 -16.84 8.82 5.12
N LYS A 151 -16.49 7.79 4.33
CA LYS A 151 -17.47 6.88 3.72
C LYS A 151 -17.86 5.83 4.76
N ALA A 152 -19.16 5.74 5.04
CA ALA A 152 -19.68 4.80 6.04
C ALA A 152 -19.29 3.36 5.70
N GLY A 153 -18.79 2.62 6.71
CA GLY A 153 -18.38 1.22 6.55
C GLY A 153 -17.03 1.00 5.85
N LYS A 154 -16.33 2.06 5.42
CA LYS A 154 -15.02 1.97 4.75
C LYS A 154 -13.89 2.56 5.59
N THR A 155 -12.76 1.89 5.55
CA THR A 155 -11.48 2.38 6.08
C THR A 155 -10.87 3.41 5.13
N THR A 156 -9.88 4.17 5.60
CA THR A 156 -9.14 5.09 4.74
C THR A 156 -8.36 4.33 3.66
N LEU A 157 -7.92 3.09 3.95
CA LEU A 157 -7.28 2.23 2.97
C LEU A 157 -8.24 1.86 1.83
N ASP A 158 -9.49 1.51 2.15
CA ASP A 158 -10.49 1.16 1.13
C ASP A 158 -10.74 2.34 0.19
N VAL A 159 -10.78 3.57 0.70
CA VAL A 159 -10.90 4.78 -0.14
C VAL A 159 -9.67 4.98 -1.03
N LEU A 160 -8.46 4.66 -0.54
CA LEU A 160 -7.26 4.74 -1.36
C LEU A 160 -7.33 3.74 -2.53
N PHE A 161 -7.68 2.48 -2.26
CA PHE A 161 -7.70 1.45 -3.29
C PHE A 161 -8.89 1.57 -4.25
N ASP A 162 -10.09 1.89 -3.74
CA ASP A 162 -11.30 1.90 -4.57
C ASP A 162 -11.42 3.16 -5.43
N ASP A 163 -10.98 4.33 -4.91
CA ASP A 163 -11.30 5.61 -5.53
C ASP A 163 -10.08 6.35 -6.12
N ARG A 164 -8.84 5.92 -5.80
CA ARG A 164 -7.64 6.73 -6.05
C ARG A 164 -6.51 5.97 -6.72
N ARG A 165 -6.04 4.90 -6.10
CA ARG A 165 -4.77 4.22 -6.39
C ARG A 165 -4.88 2.73 -6.08
N ALA A 166 -5.67 2.02 -6.88
CA ALA A 166 -5.79 0.56 -6.80
C ALA A 166 -4.44 -0.14 -7.04
N ASP A 167 -3.59 0.46 -7.88
CA ASP A 167 -2.24 0.01 -8.22
C ASP A 167 -1.34 -0.21 -7.00
N ILE A 168 -1.44 0.65 -5.96
CA ILE A 168 -0.65 0.51 -4.73
C ILE A 168 -1.02 -0.79 -3.97
N GLY A 169 -2.26 -1.27 -4.10
CA GLY A 169 -2.68 -2.53 -3.49
C GLY A 169 -2.20 -3.77 -4.24
N ALA A 170 -1.83 -3.61 -5.52
CA ALA A 170 -1.43 -4.70 -6.41
C ALA A 170 0.08 -4.74 -6.69
N ILE A 171 0.84 -3.73 -6.25
CA ILE A 171 2.30 -3.71 -6.41
C ILE A 171 2.96 -4.84 -5.60
N GLU A 172 3.87 -5.57 -6.23
CA GLU A 172 4.63 -6.61 -5.56
C GLU A 172 5.71 -5.99 -4.67
N LEU A 173 5.87 -6.52 -3.45
CA LEU A 173 6.93 -6.10 -2.52
C LEU A 173 8.27 -6.76 -2.88
N SER A 174 8.70 -6.56 -4.12
CA SER A 174 9.90 -7.16 -4.71
C SER A 174 11.11 -6.22 -4.62
N CYS A 175 12.31 -6.80 -4.71
CA CYS A 175 13.56 -6.03 -4.72
C CYS A 175 13.68 -5.11 -5.93
N LYS A 176 13.12 -5.51 -7.09
CA LYS A 176 13.08 -4.68 -8.30
C LYS A 176 12.21 -3.45 -8.10
N ASN A 177 10.95 -3.63 -7.68
CA ASN A 177 10.04 -2.51 -7.45
C ASN A 177 10.54 -1.55 -6.35
N THR A 178 11.32 -2.06 -5.40
CA THR A 178 11.84 -1.26 -4.27
C THR A 178 13.07 -0.44 -4.66
N ASN A 179 13.98 -1.00 -5.47
CA ASN A 179 15.33 -0.46 -5.63
C ASN A 179 15.68 -0.01 -7.06
N THR A 180 14.90 -0.37 -8.07
CA THR A 180 15.19 0.02 -9.45
C THR A 180 14.87 1.51 -9.66
N PRO A 181 15.85 2.37 -9.98
CA PRO A 181 15.57 3.74 -10.33
C PRO A 181 14.92 3.82 -11.72
N LEU A 182 13.90 4.65 -11.85
CA LEU A 182 13.16 4.91 -13.08
C LEU A 182 12.66 6.37 -13.12
N PRO A 183 12.39 6.93 -14.31
CA PRO A 183 11.84 8.28 -14.42
C PRO A 183 10.45 8.38 -13.77
N TYR A 184 10.29 9.37 -12.88
CA TYR A 184 9.01 9.56 -12.19
C TYR A 184 7.85 9.88 -13.14
N ILE A 185 8.15 10.55 -14.27
CA ILE A 185 7.14 10.92 -15.27
C ILE A 185 6.48 9.70 -15.91
N ASP A 186 7.22 8.59 -16.08
CA ASP A 186 6.69 7.37 -16.69
C ASP A 186 5.61 6.76 -15.78
N LEU A 187 5.89 6.66 -14.48
CA LEU A 187 4.90 6.21 -13.49
C LEU A 187 3.64 7.09 -13.46
N VAL A 188 3.79 8.39 -13.68
CA VAL A 188 2.63 9.30 -13.74
C VAL A 188 1.83 9.03 -15.02
N ASN A 189 2.50 8.90 -16.16
CA ASN A 189 1.84 8.63 -17.43
C ASN A 189 1.15 7.26 -17.43
N GLU A 190 1.78 6.20 -16.93
CA GLU A 190 1.19 4.86 -16.78
C GLU A 190 -0.18 4.93 -16.06
N ILE A 191 -0.26 5.70 -14.98
CA ILE A 191 -1.49 5.86 -14.20
C ILE A 191 -2.51 6.73 -14.95
N LEU A 192 -2.07 7.82 -15.58
CA LEU A 192 -2.95 8.72 -16.33
C LEU A 192 -3.54 8.04 -17.57
N GLU A 193 -2.77 7.22 -18.27
CA GLU A 193 -3.25 6.47 -19.43
C GLU A 193 -4.37 5.50 -19.04
N LEU A 194 -4.23 4.79 -17.91
CA LEU A 194 -5.30 3.94 -17.35
C LEU A 194 -6.54 4.75 -16.93
N LEU A 195 -6.39 6.02 -16.56
CA LEU A 195 -7.53 6.90 -16.28
C LEU A 195 -8.21 7.40 -17.56
N VAL A 196 -7.46 7.63 -18.64
CA VAL A 196 -8.01 8.06 -19.94
C VAL A 196 -8.78 6.92 -20.64
N ALA A 197 -8.22 5.71 -20.59
CA ALA A 197 -8.85 4.51 -21.12
C ALA A 197 -8.90 3.40 -20.06
N PRO A 198 -9.85 3.45 -19.11
CA PRO A 198 -9.97 2.41 -18.10
C PRO A 198 -10.25 1.05 -18.75
N PRO A 199 -9.53 -0.03 -18.37
CA PRO A 199 -9.82 -1.37 -18.86
C PRO A 199 -11.20 -1.82 -18.39
N ALA A 200 -11.86 -2.68 -19.17
CA ALA A 200 -13.19 -3.20 -18.83
C ALA A 200 -13.22 -4.10 -17.58
N GLY A 201 -12.05 -4.51 -17.07
CA GLY A 201 -11.88 -5.38 -15.91
C GLY A 201 -10.97 -4.77 -14.84
N ALA A 202 -10.23 -5.63 -14.13
CA ALA A 202 -9.24 -5.18 -13.17
C ALA A 202 -8.15 -4.37 -13.85
N TRP A 203 -7.67 -3.34 -13.15
CA TRP A 203 -6.51 -2.58 -13.61
C TRP A 203 -5.28 -3.48 -13.65
N PRO A 204 -4.39 -3.30 -14.64
CA PRO A 204 -3.14 -4.02 -14.67
C PRO A 204 -2.28 -3.65 -13.47
N ALA A 205 -1.65 -4.65 -12.87
CA ALA A 205 -0.69 -4.47 -11.79
C ALA A 205 0.71 -4.34 -12.40
N TYR A 206 1.07 -3.14 -12.85
CA TYR A 206 2.39 -2.88 -13.44
C TYR A 206 3.50 -3.12 -12.40
N GLN A 207 4.52 -3.87 -12.82
CA GLN A 207 5.71 -4.16 -12.03
C GLN A 207 6.94 -3.71 -12.82
N THR A 208 8.00 -3.33 -12.12
CA THR A 208 9.27 -2.99 -12.75
C THR A 208 10.07 -4.26 -13.04
N THR A 209 10.32 -4.53 -14.32
CA THR A 209 11.10 -5.69 -14.75
C THR A 209 12.36 -5.31 -15.51
N GLY A 210 12.37 -4.15 -16.19
CA GLY A 210 13.48 -3.62 -16.97
C GLY A 210 14.71 -3.18 -16.15
N ALA A 211 15.83 -2.99 -16.85
CA ALA A 211 17.05 -2.43 -16.26
C ALA A 211 17.03 -0.90 -16.32
N PRO A 212 17.68 -0.18 -15.38
CA PRO A 212 17.62 1.29 -15.33
C PRO A 212 17.98 2.03 -16.63
N PRO A 213 19.00 1.61 -17.42
CA PRO A 213 19.29 2.28 -18.69
C PRO A 213 18.17 2.14 -19.72
N ASP A 214 17.47 1.01 -19.72
CA ASP A 214 16.37 0.74 -20.63
C ASP A 214 15.14 1.57 -20.24
N LEU A 215 14.82 1.59 -18.93
CA LEU A 215 13.74 2.38 -18.35
C LEU A 215 13.94 3.89 -18.50
N LEU A 216 15.18 4.35 -18.58
CA LEU A 216 15.49 5.75 -18.86
C LEU A 216 15.28 6.11 -20.34
N ALA A 217 15.42 5.14 -21.23
CA ALA A 217 15.34 5.36 -22.68
C ALA A 217 13.89 5.31 -23.19
N HIS A 218 13.05 4.44 -22.63
CA HIS A 218 11.66 4.27 -23.04
C HIS A 218 10.79 3.80 -21.86
N PRO A 219 9.49 4.16 -21.86
CA PRO A 219 8.55 3.67 -20.84
C PRO A 219 8.42 2.14 -20.94
N GLU A 220 8.34 1.48 -19.79
CA GLU A 220 8.18 0.02 -19.73
C GLU A 220 6.75 -0.40 -20.04
N HIS A 221 5.77 0.36 -19.55
CA HIS A 221 4.35 0.10 -19.77
C HIS A 221 3.74 1.24 -20.56
N LEU A 222 3.09 0.91 -21.68
CA LEU A 222 2.34 1.84 -22.50
C LEU A 222 0.91 1.31 -22.67
N HIS A 223 -0.08 2.11 -22.33
CA HIS A 223 -1.47 1.75 -22.54
C HIS A 223 -2.01 2.40 -23.82
N GLU A 224 -1.79 1.73 -24.96
CA GLU A 224 -2.08 2.22 -26.30
C GLU A 224 -3.53 2.73 -26.47
N ALA A 225 -4.50 2.07 -25.85
CA ALA A 225 -5.91 2.47 -25.95
C ALA A 225 -6.16 3.89 -25.42
N ALA A 226 -5.33 4.43 -24.52
CA ALA A 226 -5.41 5.83 -24.11
C ALA A 226 -5.14 6.78 -25.28
N TYR A 227 -4.18 6.45 -26.13
CA TYR A 227 -3.79 7.29 -27.26
C TYR A 227 -4.78 7.21 -28.42
N ASP A 228 -5.54 6.12 -28.55
CA ASP A 228 -6.71 6.09 -29.44
C ASP A 228 -7.77 7.11 -28.98
N VAL A 229 -8.02 7.24 -27.68
CA VAL A 229 -8.93 8.26 -27.14
C VAL A 229 -8.40 9.67 -27.42
N LEU A 230 -7.13 9.91 -27.10
CA LEU A 230 -6.50 11.22 -27.22
C LEU A 230 -6.39 11.67 -28.69
N ALA A 231 -6.21 10.72 -29.62
CA ALA A 231 -6.21 10.99 -31.06
C ALA A 231 -7.62 11.25 -31.62
N GLY A 232 -8.66 11.15 -30.81
CA GLY A 232 -10.07 11.32 -31.21
C GLY A 232 -10.68 10.07 -31.87
N ALA A 233 -10.07 8.90 -31.71
CA ALA A 233 -10.47 7.66 -32.40
C ALA A 233 -11.42 6.75 -31.60
N LYS A 234 -11.97 7.18 -30.45
CA LYS A 234 -12.66 6.24 -29.56
C LYS A 234 -13.87 5.57 -30.23
N ALA A 235 -13.83 4.24 -30.24
CA ALA A 235 -14.92 3.34 -30.64
C ALA A 235 -16.19 3.59 -29.81
N GLY A 236 -17.25 4.09 -30.47
CA GLY A 236 -18.63 3.94 -30.00
C GLY A 236 -19.21 5.00 -29.06
N ALA A 237 -18.57 6.15 -28.86
CA ALA A 237 -19.18 7.26 -28.13
C ALA A 237 -18.84 8.62 -28.77
N ASP A 238 -19.87 9.47 -28.87
CA ASP A 238 -19.96 10.77 -29.54
C ASP A 238 -19.11 11.86 -28.85
N THR A 239 -17.80 11.63 -28.71
CA THR A 239 -16.87 12.57 -28.09
C THR A 239 -15.54 12.57 -28.82
N ASP A 240 -15.48 13.35 -29.91
CA ASP A 240 -14.19 13.79 -30.43
C ASP A 240 -13.46 14.52 -29.28
N ALA A 241 -12.25 14.08 -28.96
CA ALA A 241 -11.40 14.75 -27.98
C ALA A 241 -10.88 16.08 -28.58
N VAL A 242 -11.76 17.09 -28.69
CA VAL A 242 -11.47 18.40 -29.31
C VAL A 242 -11.08 19.45 -28.26
N PHE A 243 -11.23 19.14 -26.97
CA PHE A 243 -10.94 20.05 -25.87
C PHE A 243 -10.22 19.31 -24.74
N PRO A 244 -9.19 19.91 -24.09
CA PRO A 244 -8.67 21.28 -24.22
C PRO A 244 -7.69 21.49 -25.39
N PHE A 245 -7.15 22.71 -25.54
CA PHE A 245 -6.32 23.21 -26.66
C PHE A 245 -5.09 22.36 -27.07
N GLY A 246 -4.75 21.30 -26.34
CA GLY A 246 -3.70 20.34 -26.69
C GLY A 246 -4.19 19.07 -27.38
N LEU A 247 -5.50 18.93 -27.62
CA LEU A 247 -6.11 17.78 -28.27
C LEU A 247 -6.66 18.13 -29.67
N PRO A 248 -6.75 17.16 -30.60
CA PRO A 248 -6.36 15.76 -30.44
C PRO A 248 -4.84 15.56 -30.40
N TYR A 249 -4.38 14.67 -29.53
CA TYR A 249 -2.97 14.29 -29.41
C TYR A 249 -2.76 12.89 -30.01
N ASN A 250 -1.89 12.80 -31.01
CA ASN A 250 -1.54 11.54 -31.66
C ASN A 250 -0.05 11.22 -31.38
N LEU A 251 0.17 10.24 -30.50
CA LEU A 251 1.50 9.83 -30.04
C LEU A 251 2.40 9.42 -31.22
N TRP A 252 1.90 8.56 -32.10
CA TRP A 252 2.67 8.00 -33.22
C TRP A 252 3.14 9.07 -34.21
N LEU A 253 2.29 10.09 -34.45
CA LEU A 253 2.63 11.22 -35.30
C LEU A 253 3.69 12.12 -34.65
N ASP A 254 3.59 12.34 -33.34
CA ASP A 254 4.53 13.13 -32.55
C ASP A 254 5.91 12.45 -32.50
N GLU A 255 5.92 11.14 -32.25
CA GLU A 255 7.11 10.29 -32.29
C GLU A 255 7.78 10.32 -33.68
N THR A 256 7.00 10.11 -34.74
CA THR A 256 7.51 10.18 -36.13
C THR A 256 8.14 11.54 -36.43
N ARG A 257 7.47 12.64 -36.05
CA ARG A 257 7.99 14.00 -36.25
C ARG A 257 9.27 14.24 -35.46
N THR A 258 9.34 13.73 -34.24
CA THR A 258 10.50 13.85 -33.37
C THR A 258 11.71 13.12 -33.97
N TYR A 259 11.54 11.87 -34.41
CA TYR A 259 12.61 11.11 -35.05
C TYR A 259 13.08 11.75 -36.37
N LEU A 260 12.16 12.15 -37.24
CA LEU A 260 12.52 12.84 -38.48
C LEU A 260 13.24 14.17 -38.21
N GLY A 261 12.83 14.89 -37.18
CA GLY A 261 13.50 16.12 -36.72
C GLY A 261 14.95 15.88 -36.32
N GLN A 262 15.26 14.77 -35.63
CA GLN A 262 16.64 14.39 -35.30
C GLN A 262 17.48 14.06 -36.56
N LEU A 263 16.82 13.56 -37.62
CA LEU A 263 17.44 13.31 -38.93
C LEU A 263 17.53 14.57 -39.81
N GLY A 264 17.03 15.73 -39.34
CA GLY A 264 17.00 16.97 -40.10
C GLY A 264 15.97 17.01 -41.21
N VAL A 265 15.01 16.08 -41.22
CA VAL A 265 13.96 15.98 -42.25
C VAL A 265 12.62 16.38 -41.64
N ILE A 266 11.87 17.25 -42.32
CA ILE A 266 10.48 17.52 -41.94
C ILE A 266 9.56 16.52 -42.63
N ARG A 267 8.53 16.03 -41.91
CA ARG A 267 7.59 15.02 -42.44
C ARG A 267 7.01 15.38 -43.80
N PHE A 268 6.63 16.65 -44.02
CA PHE A 268 6.06 17.09 -45.30
C PHE A 268 7.04 16.89 -46.46
N ALA A 269 8.31 17.25 -46.30
CA ALA A 269 9.33 17.06 -47.34
C ALA A 269 9.56 15.57 -47.65
N LEU A 270 9.51 14.70 -46.64
CA LEU A 270 9.56 13.25 -46.85
C LEU A 270 8.35 12.75 -47.64
N MET A 271 7.14 13.21 -47.29
CA MET A 271 5.92 12.82 -48.00
C MET A 271 5.93 13.30 -49.45
N ASP A 272 6.43 14.52 -49.69
CA ASP A 272 6.56 15.10 -51.04
C ASP A 272 7.54 14.28 -51.90
N ALA A 273 8.73 13.96 -51.36
CA ALA A 273 9.72 13.12 -52.05
C ALA A 273 9.21 11.70 -52.35
N LEU A 274 8.46 11.09 -51.42
CA LEU A 274 7.85 9.76 -51.63
C LEU A 274 6.65 9.81 -52.59
N HIS A 275 5.96 10.94 -52.67
CA HIS A 275 4.85 11.15 -53.60
C HIS A 275 5.37 11.27 -55.04
N ASP A 276 6.44 12.06 -55.24
CA ASP A 276 7.09 12.23 -56.54
C ASP A 276 7.86 10.99 -57.01
N GLY A 277 8.28 10.11 -56.09
CA GLY A 277 8.88 8.80 -56.42
C GLY A 277 7.95 7.83 -57.18
N GLY A 278 6.63 8.09 -57.19
CA GLY A 278 5.65 7.36 -58.00
C GLY A 278 5.49 7.88 -59.44
N GLY A 279 6.11 9.00 -59.77
CA GLY A 279 6.04 9.63 -61.08
C GLY A 279 7.40 10.21 -61.46
N THR A 280 8.14 9.46 -62.27
CA THR A 280 9.34 9.94 -62.96
C THR A 280 9.17 11.36 -63.50
N SER A 281 9.80 12.34 -62.87
CA SER A 281 10.27 13.59 -63.48
C SER A 281 11.01 14.41 -62.44
N LEU A 282 12.33 14.26 -62.39
CA LEU A 282 13.24 15.27 -61.86
C LEU A 282 12.91 16.62 -62.52
N ARG A 283 12.15 17.47 -61.83
CA ARG A 283 12.10 18.90 -62.15
C ARG A 283 13.27 19.57 -61.45
N GLU A 284 14.38 19.63 -62.14
CA GLU A 284 15.34 20.71 -61.95
C GLU A 284 14.60 22.04 -62.12
N SER A 285 14.67 22.94 -61.14
CA SER A 285 15.15 24.32 -61.36
C SER A 285 14.98 25.25 -60.16
N ARG A 286 16.11 25.90 -59.85
CA ARG A 286 16.33 27.28 -59.35
C ARG A 286 15.99 27.65 -57.91
#